data_AF-A0A954PJR2-F1
#
_entry.id   AF-A0A954PJR2-F1
#
_cell.length_a   1.000
_cell.length_b   1.000
_cell.length_c   1.000
_cell.angle_alpha   90.00
_cell.angle_beta   90.00
_cell.angle_gamma   90.00
#
_symmetry.space_group_name_H-M   'P 1'
#
loop_
_entity.id
_entity.type
_entity.pdbx_description
1 polymer ?
#
loop_
_entity_poly.entity_id
_entity_poly.type
_entity_poly.pdbx_seq_one_letter_code
_entity_poly.pdbx_strand_id
1 'polypeptide(L)'
;VLLQEGTVFCYQSGMSTIEQGDGWGNLSLLALFHDALHRGYQRVDFLRGDESYKQHWGAQRRPCIDTTVTSGCLQGRAKLAYHHSRDWLRELRDTWGSWRAFSTS
;
A
#
# COMPACT_ATOMS: atom_id res chain seq x y z
N VAL A 1 -12.97 -8.24 5.78
CA VAL A 1 -13.37 -6.94 5.20
C VAL A 1 -13.54 -5.96 6.34
N LEU A 2 -12.69 -4.93 6.40
CA LEU A 2 -12.98 -3.75 7.24
C LEU A 2 -14.05 -2.92 6.52
N LEU A 3 -14.93 -2.26 7.26
CA LEU A 3 -16.09 -1.53 6.73
C LEU A 3 -16.04 -0.08 7.23
N GLN A 4 -16.02 0.88 6.31
CA GLN A 4 -16.23 2.30 6.60
C GLN A 4 -17.15 2.88 5.53
N GLU A 5 -18.19 3.61 5.92
CA GLU A 5 -19.09 4.43 5.06
C GLU A 5 -19.10 4.07 3.56
N GLY A 6 -19.70 2.93 3.20
CA GLY A 6 -19.87 2.57 1.79
C GLY A 6 -18.61 2.09 1.05
N THR A 7 -17.51 1.83 1.78
CA THR A 7 -16.22 1.34 1.26
C THR A 7 -15.88 -0.05 1.82
N VAL A 8 -15.54 -0.97 0.92
CA VAL A 8 -15.00 -2.30 1.23
C VAL A 8 -13.49 -2.26 1.13
N PHE A 9 -12.80 -2.61 2.21
CA PHE A 9 -11.33 -2.72 2.21
C PHE A 9 -10.89 -4.15 1.89
N CYS A 10 -10.15 -4.30 0.78
CA CYS A 10 -9.54 -5.55 0.33
C CYS A 10 -8.28 -5.85 1.13
N TYR A 11 -8.46 -6.30 2.38
CA TYR A 11 -7.34 -6.80 3.19
C TYR A 11 -7.04 -8.24 2.80
N GLN A 12 -6.30 -8.44 1.70
CA GLN A 12 -5.79 -9.75 1.31
C GLN A 12 -4.26 -9.72 1.43
N SER A 13 -3.73 -10.28 2.52
CA SER A 13 -2.29 -10.49 2.67
C SER A 13 -1.94 -11.89 2.19
N GLY A 14 -1.18 -11.97 1.10
CA GLY A 14 -0.55 -13.21 0.63
C GLY A 14 -1.36 -13.95 -0.43
N MET A 15 -0.89 -13.87 -1.68
CA MET A 15 -1.10 -14.95 -2.65
C MET A 15 0.13 -15.84 -2.62
N SER A 16 -0.07 -17.16 -2.63
CA SER A 16 1.01 -18.12 -2.86
C SER A 16 1.68 -17.82 -4.20
N THR A 17 2.99 -17.59 -4.20
CA THR A 17 3.80 -17.37 -5.41
C THR A 17 3.89 -18.62 -6.31
N ILE A 18 3.41 -19.77 -5.83
CA ILE A 18 3.57 -21.08 -6.49
C ILE A 18 2.53 -21.26 -7.62
N GLU A 19 1.42 -20.52 -7.62
CA GLU A 19 0.31 -20.72 -8.58
C GLU A 19 -0.18 -19.41 -9.22
N GLN A 20 0.74 -18.50 -9.56
CA GLN A 20 0.40 -17.20 -10.17
C GLN A 20 -0.18 -17.30 -11.60
N GLY A 21 -0.18 -18.48 -12.22
CA GLY A 21 -0.62 -18.66 -13.61
C GLY A 21 -2.14 -18.61 -13.85
N ASP A 22 -2.95 -18.95 -12.85
CA ASP A 22 -4.33 -19.38 -13.11
C ASP A 22 -5.43 -18.36 -12.74
N GLY A 23 -5.08 -17.09 -12.56
CA GLY A 23 -6.09 -16.03 -12.40
C GLY A 23 -6.93 -16.11 -11.11
N TRP A 24 -6.57 -16.99 -10.16
CA TRP A 24 -7.24 -17.13 -8.85
C TRP A 24 -7.35 -15.81 -8.08
N GLY A 25 -6.33 -14.96 -8.19
CA GLY A 25 -6.34 -13.62 -7.61
C GLY A 25 -7.42 -12.72 -8.21
N ASN A 26 -7.59 -12.77 -9.53
CA ASN A 26 -8.62 -12.00 -10.24
C ASN A 26 -10.03 -12.53 -9.94
N LEU A 27 -10.21 -13.85 -9.85
CA LEU A 27 -11.49 -14.45 -9.47
C LEU A 27 -11.89 -14.09 -8.04
N SER A 28 -10.93 -14.09 -7.11
CA SER A 28 -11.16 -13.67 -5.73
C SER A 28 -11.58 -12.20 -5.65
N LEU A 29 -10.93 -11.32 -6.41
CA LEU A 29 -11.31 -9.91 -6.51
C LEU A 29 -12.68 -9.72 -7.14
N LEU A 30 -13.01 -10.46 -8.20
CA LEU A 30 -14.30 -10.41 -8.87
C LEU A 30 -15.44 -10.84 -7.93
N ALA A 31 -15.24 -11.93 -7.19
CA ALA A 31 -16.21 -12.39 -6.18
C ALA A 31 -16.42 -11.33 -5.09
N LEU A 32 -15.35 -10.66 -4.67
CA LEU A 32 -15.43 -9.55 -3.71
C LEU A 32 -16.21 -8.35 -4.28
N PHE A 33 -15.96 -7.95 -5.54
CA PHE A 33 -16.71 -6.85 -6.15
C PHE A 33 -18.19 -7.19 -6.31
N HIS A 34 -18.50 -8.42 -6.70
CA HIS A 34 -19.87 -8.89 -6.81
C HIS A 34 -20.62 -8.80 -5.48
N ASP A 35 -20.02 -9.33 -4.40
CA ASP A 35 -20.59 -9.22 -3.05
C ASP A 35 -20.69 -7.76 -2.58
N ALA A 36 -19.69 -6.92 -2.88
CA ALA A 36 -19.70 -5.51 -2.51
C ALA A 36 -20.84 -4.73 -3.20
N LEU A 37 -21.03 -4.94 -4.51
CA LEU A 37 -22.10 -4.31 -5.27
C LEU A 37 -23.48 -4.77 -4.78
N HIS A 38 -23.66 -6.07 -4.51
CA HIS A 38 -24.91 -6.60 -3.97
C HIS A 38 -25.28 -6.03 -2.60
N ARG A 39 -24.28 -5.67 -1.81
CA ARG A 39 -24.45 -5.03 -0.49
C ARG A 39 -24.56 -3.50 -0.56
N GLY A 40 -24.56 -2.93 -1.76
CA GLY A 40 -24.72 -1.48 -1.98
C GLY A 40 -23.47 -0.64 -1.72
N TYR A 41 -22.29 -1.26 -1.66
CA TYR A 41 -21.04 -0.52 -1.54
C TYR A 41 -20.70 0.16 -2.87
N GLN A 42 -20.19 1.39 -2.79
CA GLN A 42 -19.85 2.21 -3.96
C GLN A 42 -18.35 2.32 -4.19
N ARG A 43 -17.55 1.85 -3.23
CA ARG A 43 -16.09 1.99 -3.24
C ARG A 43 -15.44 0.70 -2.78
N VAL A 44 -14.34 0.36 -3.44
CA VAL A 44 -13.47 -0.73 -3.04
C VAL A 44 -12.05 -0.20 -2.95
N ASP A 45 -11.43 -0.40 -1.79
CA ASP A 45 -10.08 0.07 -1.49
C ASP A 45 -9.11 -1.12 -1.50
N PHE A 46 -8.19 -1.10 -2.47
CA PHE A 46 -7.15 -2.11 -2.67
C PHE A 46 -5.97 -2.01 -1.69
N LEU A 47 -6.04 -1.08 -0.73
CA LEU A 47 -5.01 -0.77 0.24
C LEU A 47 -3.71 -0.27 -0.40
N ARG A 48 -2.72 -0.04 0.47
CA ARG A 48 -1.39 0.44 0.11
C ARG A 48 -0.68 -0.55 -0.81
N GLY A 49 0.28 -0.04 -1.58
CA GLY A 49 1.05 -0.80 -2.57
C GLY A 49 0.70 -0.40 -3.99
N ASP A 50 1.71 -0.40 -4.86
CA ASP A 50 1.60 -0.09 -6.29
C ASP A 50 1.74 -1.37 -7.11
N GLU A 51 0.87 -2.35 -6.85
CA GLU A 51 0.84 -3.59 -7.60
C GLU A 51 0.17 -3.38 -8.96
N SER A 52 0.81 -3.87 -10.03
CA SER A 52 0.35 -3.69 -11.42
C SER A 52 -1.07 -4.19 -11.65
N TYR A 53 -1.51 -5.23 -10.95
CA TYR A 53 -2.86 -5.78 -11.10
C TYR A 53 -3.95 -4.79 -10.68
N LYS A 54 -3.69 -3.86 -9.76
CA LYS A 54 -4.68 -2.87 -9.32
C LYS A 54 -5.09 -1.92 -10.45
N GLN A 55 -4.17 -1.66 -11.39
CA GLN A 55 -4.43 -0.79 -12.53
C GLN A 55 -5.43 -1.41 -13.51
N HIS A 56 -5.44 -2.73 -13.68
CA HIS A 56 -6.40 -3.44 -14.52
C HIS A 56 -7.86 -3.26 -14.07
N TRP A 57 -8.07 -2.95 -12.79
CA TRP A 57 -9.39 -2.73 -12.19
C TRP A 57 -9.79 -1.25 -12.10
N GLY A 58 -9.04 -0.35 -12.75
CA GLY A 58 -9.32 1.09 -12.72
C GLY A 58 -9.06 1.75 -11.37
N ALA A 59 -8.20 1.15 -10.53
CA ALA A 59 -7.87 1.72 -9.23
C ALA A 59 -7.20 3.09 -9.39
N GLN A 60 -7.76 4.10 -8.73
CA GLN A 60 -7.16 5.43 -8.69
C GLN A 60 -6.16 5.52 -7.55
N ARG A 61 -4.95 6.01 -7.83
CA ARG A 61 -3.94 6.27 -6.80
C ARG A 61 -4.46 7.34 -5.84
N ARG A 62 -4.47 7.01 -4.55
CA ARG A 62 -4.75 7.96 -3.46
C ARG A 62 -3.47 8.08 -2.62
N PRO A 63 -2.89 9.30 -2.49
CA PRO A 63 -1.68 9.47 -1.72
C PRO A 63 -1.96 9.16 -0.24
N CYS A 64 -1.10 8.33 0.36
CA CYS A 64 -1.11 8.11 1.79
C CYS A 64 -0.10 9.08 2.42
N ILE A 65 -0.56 9.90 3.36
CA ILE A 65 0.30 10.81 4.10
C ILE A 65 0.64 10.15 5.43
N ASP A 66 1.93 9.95 5.69
CA ASP A 66 2.38 9.56 7.03
C ASP A 66 2.49 10.83 7.89
N THR A 67 1.71 10.89 8.96
CA THR A 67 1.66 12.06 9.84
C THR A 67 2.21 11.67 11.21
N THR A 68 3.38 12.19 11.56
CA THR A 68 3.96 11.99 12.88
C THR A 68 3.53 13.13 13.81
N VAL A 69 2.80 12.81 14.88
CA VAL A 69 2.42 13.76 15.93
C VAL A 69 3.36 13.61 17.11
N THR A 70 4.01 14.70 17.51
CA THR A 70 4.87 14.74 18.71
C THR A 70 4.40 15.84 19.65
N SER A 71 4.79 15.74 20.92
CA SER A 71 4.54 16.80 21.89
C SER A 71 5.31 18.07 21.51
N GLY A 72 4.75 19.24 21.79
CA GLY A 72 5.36 20.54 21.49
C GLY A 72 6.62 20.89 22.31
N CYS A 73 7.10 19.96 23.15
CA CYS A 73 8.30 20.14 23.96
C CYS A 73 9.58 19.90 23.15
N LEU A 74 10.72 20.33 23.71
CA LEU A 74 12.02 20.20 23.07
C LEU A 74 12.36 18.74 22.69
N GLN A 75 12.03 17.79 23.56
CA GLN A 75 12.23 16.36 23.32
C GLN A 75 11.38 15.85 22.16
N GLY A 76 10.13 16.31 22.04
CA GLY A 76 9.24 15.95 20.93
C GLY A 76 9.72 16.50 19.59
N ARG A 77 10.26 17.72 19.57
CA ARG A 77 10.91 18.31 18.38
C ARG A 77 12.18 17.57 17.99
N ALA A 78 13.04 17.22 18.96
CA ALA A 78 14.26 16.45 18.71
C ALA A 78 13.94 15.05 18.13
N LYS A 79 12.89 14.39 18.64
CA LYS A 79 12.42 13.10 18.14
C LYS A 79 11.87 13.21 16.71
N LEU A 80 11.12 14.28 16.40
CA LEU A 80 10.65 14.55 15.04
C LEU A 80 11.82 14.74 14.07
N ALA A 81 12.82 15.55 14.46
CA ALA A 81 14.03 15.74 13.67
C ALA A 81 14.76 14.41 13.43
N TYR A 82 14.91 13.58 14.46
CA TYR A 82 15.51 12.25 14.33
C TYR A 82 14.76 11.34 13.35
N HIS A 83 13.43 11.29 13.43
CA HIS A 83 12.61 10.49 12.49
C HIS A 83 12.77 10.98 11.06
N HIS A 84 12.71 12.30 10.83
CA HIS A 84 12.91 12.90 9.51
C HIS A 84 14.29 12.56 8.94
N SER A 85 15.36 12.69 9.73
CA SER A 85 16.72 12.34 9.28
C SER A 85 16.86 10.85 8.99
N ARG A 86 16.27 9.99 9.81
CA ARG A 86 16.36 8.53 9.65
C ARG A 86 15.67 8.06 8.38
N ASP A 87 14.51 8.62 8.06
CA ASP A 87 13.76 8.22 6.88
C ASP A 87 14.46 8.70 5.60
N TRP A 88 15.05 9.90 5.60
CA TRP A 88 15.95 10.35 4.52
C TRP A 88 17.18 9.44 4.34
N LEU A 89 17.81 9.00 5.44
CA LEU A 89 18.95 8.08 5.38
C LEU A 89 18.56 6.69 4.84
N ARG A 90 17.33 6.22 5.12
CA ARG A 90 16.81 4.96 4.55
C ARG A 90 16.62 5.07 3.06
N GLU A 91 16.02 6.17 2.60
CA GLU A 91 15.80 6.44 1.18
C GLU A 91 17.12 6.53 0.40
N LEU A 92 18.14 7.20 0.97
CA LEU A 92 19.48 7.23 0.40
C LEU A 92 20.12 5.84 0.31
N ARG A 93 19.97 5.01 1.35
CA ARG A 93 20.51 3.65 1.36
C ARG A 93 19.86 2.78 0.29
N ASP A 94 18.55 2.87 0.13
CA ASP A 94 17.81 2.06 -0.83
C ASP A 94 18.14 2.50 -2.27
N THR A 95 18.29 3.82 -2.49
CA THR A 95 18.76 4.39 -3.77
C THR A 95 20.21 3.99 -4.09
N TRP A 96 21.11 4.02 -3.11
CA TRP A 96 22.50 3.57 -3.31
C TRP A 96 22.59 2.06 -3.58
N GLY A 97 21.72 1.26 -2.97
CA GLY A 97 21.60 -0.17 -3.23
C GLY A 97 21.18 -0.47 -4.67
N SER A 98 20.22 0.28 -5.22
CA SER A 98 19.79 0.11 -6.61
C SER A 98 20.84 0.54 -7.64
N TRP A 99 21.66 1.56 -7.34
CA TRP A 99 22.77 1.99 -8.21
C TRP A 99 23.88 0.93 -8.35
N ARG A 100 24.22 0.19 -7.28
CA ARG A 100 25.20 -0.92 -7.36
C ARG A 100 24.69 -2.12 -8.16
N ALA A 101 23.39 -2.41 -8.08
CA ALA A 101 22.78 -3.48 -8.87
C ALA A 101 22.79 -3.18 -10.37
N PHE A 102 22.72 -1.90 -10.77
CA PHE A 102 22.75 -1.49 -12.17
C PHE A 102 24.16 -1.47 -12.79
N SER A 103 25.23 -1.42 -11.98
CA SER A 103 26.62 -1.33 -12.48
C SER A 103 27.32 -2.69 -12.67
N THR A 104 26.60 -3.81 -12.55
CA THR A 104 27.14 -5.18 -12.67
C THR A 104 26.49 -6.00 -13.78
N SER A 105 25.72 -5.35 -14.68
CA SER A 105 25.14 -5.95 -15.89
C SER A 105 25.95 -5.58 -17.13
#